data_AF-A0A0G0PTW6-F1
#
_entry.id   AF-A0A0G0PTW6-F1
#
_cell.length_a   1.000
_cell.length_b   1.000
_cell.length_c   1.000
_cell.angle_alpha   90.00
_cell.angle_beta   90.00
_cell.angle_gamma   90.00
#
_symmetry.space_group_name_H-M   'P 1'
#
loop_
_entity.id
_entity.type
_entity.pdbx_description
1 polymer ?
#
loop_
_entity_poly.entity_id
_entity_poly.type
_entity_poly.pdbx_seq_one_letter_code
_entity_poly.pdbx_strand_id
1 'polypeptide(L)'
;MELYGVNQTLSETQIEKVSRQCFGTIVTSRLYTRERFVVESVKLGCNRSIPADVLSKIKWAEPVVVADWQSQETELYGNHRRYVKPKDILARMDETKHCEVYAPKGCLIPFGYFTVDAVVPHGFTDDARERFNKTLDIVQFIDDTPTRVVRACGSYLMSGGCVVRDTIEQIVDKAENIAKLHSQKLKWFVSGRFHEINTTPVEGVKYGRGFYKLSLTIPKEIDGTIQTVRFLGEYSKRKYTSEKLDDVM
;
A
#
# COMPACT_ATOMS: atom_id res chain seq x y z
N MET A 1 -22.37 -9.47 -20.40
CA MET A 1 -21.16 -8.63 -20.44
C MET A 1 -20.06 -9.47 -19.81
N GLU A 2 -19.40 -10.30 -20.62
CA GLU A 2 -18.42 -11.29 -20.14
C GLU A 2 -17.06 -10.61 -19.98
N LEU A 3 -16.61 -10.43 -18.73
CA LEU A 3 -15.24 -10.02 -18.42
C LEU A 3 -14.32 -11.23 -18.59
N TYR A 4 -13.95 -11.56 -19.82
CA TYR A 4 -12.92 -12.56 -20.12
C TYR A 4 -11.53 -12.00 -19.76
N GLY A 5 -11.06 -12.29 -18.56
CA GLY A 5 -9.66 -12.14 -18.17
C GLY A 5 -8.86 -13.36 -18.62
N VAL A 6 -8.45 -13.39 -19.89
CA VAL A 6 -7.42 -14.33 -20.37
C VAL A 6 -6.10 -13.94 -19.69
N ASN A 7 -5.64 -14.77 -18.76
CA ASN A 7 -4.26 -14.73 -18.27
C ASN A 7 -3.34 -15.17 -19.41
N GLN A 8 -3.05 -14.25 -20.35
CA GLN A 8 -1.93 -14.43 -21.27
C GLN A 8 -0.66 -14.30 -20.45
N THR A 9 0.02 -15.42 -20.23
CA THR A 9 1.42 -15.45 -19.83
C THR A 9 2.21 -14.82 -20.96
N LEU A 10 2.47 -13.51 -20.86
CA LEU A 10 3.37 -12.82 -21.77
C LEU A 10 4.71 -13.56 -21.72
N SER A 11 5.15 -14.11 -22.85
CA SER A 11 6.51 -14.62 -23.00
C SER A 11 7.49 -13.53 -22.57
N GLU A 12 8.61 -13.91 -21.93
CA GLU A 12 9.69 -13.03 -21.41
C GLU A 12 10.39 -12.14 -22.47
N THR A 13 9.75 -11.93 -23.61
CA THR A 13 10.04 -10.94 -24.64
C THR A 13 10.21 -9.55 -24.02
N GLN A 14 11.48 -9.20 -23.77
CA GLN A 14 12.02 -7.85 -23.63
C GLN A 14 11.14 -6.87 -22.84
N ILE A 15 10.88 -7.18 -21.57
CA ILE A 15 10.31 -6.20 -20.65
C ILE A 15 11.31 -5.04 -20.52
N GLU A 16 11.00 -3.91 -21.15
CA GLU A 16 11.79 -2.68 -21.06
C GLU A 16 11.87 -2.28 -19.58
N LYS A 17 13.08 -2.25 -19.03
CA LYS A 17 13.32 -1.85 -17.64
C LYS A 17 13.65 -0.37 -17.61
N VAL A 18 12.93 0.39 -16.79
CA VAL A 18 13.12 1.84 -16.67
C VAL A 18 13.46 2.19 -15.23
N SER A 19 14.56 2.91 -15.04
CA SER A 19 14.88 3.54 -13.76
C SER A 19 13.94 4.71 -13.53
N ARG A 20 13.20 4.70 -12.42
CA ARG A 20 12.26 5.77 -12.08
C ARG A 20 12.19 6.00 -10.58
N GLN A 21 11.75 7.20 -10.20
CA GLN A 21 11.37 7.48 -8.82
C GLN A 21 10.03 6.84 -8.51
N CYS A 22 9.94 6.13 -7.40
CA CYS A 22 8.76 5.43 -6.93
C CYS A 22 8.49 5.78 -5.47
N PHE A 23 7.25 5.64 -5.04
CA PHE A 23 6.91 5.67 -3.62
C PHE A 23 7.07 4.28 -3.01
N GLY A 24 7.85 4.15 -1.94
CA GLY A 24 8.08 2.90 -1.21
C GLY A 24 7.30 2.85 0.10
N THR A 25 6.67 1.72 0.44
CA THR A 25 6.05 1.48 1.75
C THR A 25 6.65 0.23 2.40
N ILE A 26 6.87 0.29 3.72
CA ILE A 26 7.34 -0.86 4.49
C ILE A 26 6.16 -1.77 4.84
N VAL A 27 6.31 -3.05 4.53
CA VAL A 27 5.31 -4.08 4.83
C VAL A 27 5.54 -4.72 6.20
N THR A 28 6.75 -4.68 6.74
CA THR A 28 7.05 -5.43 7.96
C THR A 28 6.42 -4.85 9.21
N SER A 29 5.66 -5.73 9.86
CA SER A 29 5.07 -5.53 11.17
C SER A 29 5.02 -6.87 11.89
N ARG A 30 4.75 -6.87 13.19
CA ARG A 30 4.49 -8.10 13.96
C ARG A 30 3.37 -8.97 13.37
N LEU A 31 2.51 -8.39 12.53
CA LEU A 31 1.31 -9.03 11.99
C LEU A 31 1.50 -9.61 10.58
N TYR A 32 2.63 -9.33 9.93
CA TYR A 32 2.77 -9.59 8.50
C TYR A 32 4.21 -9.94 8.14
N THR A 33 4.43 -11.17 7.65
CA THR A 33 5.68 -11.56 7.00
C THR A 33 5.64 -11.20 5.51
N ARG A 34 6.80 -11.15 4.86
CA ARG A 34 6.89 -10.93 3.41
C ARG A 34 6.11 -11.98 2.64
N GLU A 35 6.28 -13.24 2.99
CA GLU A 35 5.67 -14.39 2.31
C GLU A 35 4.15 -14.29 2.34
N ARG A 36 3.60 -14.00 3.53
CA ARG A 36 2.16 -13.80 3.69
C ARG A 36 1.66 -12.62 2.86
N PHE A 37 2.46 -11.56 2.73
CA PHE A 37 2.10 -10.44 1.85
C PHE A 37 2.06 -10.78 0.40
N VAL A 38 3.05 -11.50 -0.09
CA VAL A 38 3.09 -11.95 -1.48
C VAL A 38 1.86 -12.81 -1.75
N VAL A 39 1.59 -13.83 -0.92
CA VAL A 39 0.43 -14.72 -1.08
C VAL A 39 -0.89 -13.94 -1.11
N GLU A 40 -1.13 -13.08 -0.11
CA GLU A 40 -2.39 -12.31 -0.04
C GLU A 40 -2.50 -11.27 -1.17
N SER A 41 -1.39 -10.68 -1.60
CA SER A 41 -1.40 -9.64 -2.64
C SER A 41 -1.51 -10.20 -4.05
N VAL A 42 -0.98 -11.39 -4.31
CA VAL A 42 -1.22 -12.12 -5.56
C VAL A 42 -2.70 -12.52 -5.65
N LYS A 43 -3.28 -13.02 -4.55
CA LYS A 43 -4.68 -13.48 -4.52
C LYS A 43 -5.70 -12.33 -4.56
N LEU A 44 -5.47 -11.26 -3.81
CA LEU A 44 -6.46 -10.22 -3.54
C LEU A 44 -6.07 -8.83 -4.07
N GLY A 45 -4.93 -8.72 -4.75
CA GLY A 45 -4.29 -7.43 -5.04
C GLY A 45 -3.66 -6.78 -3.80
N CYS A 46 -2.88 -5.73 -4.02
CA CYS A 46 -2.39 -4.87 -2.96
C CYS A 46 -3.48 -3.88 -2.54
N ASN A 47 -3.55 -3.58 -1.24
CA ASN A 47 -4.29 -2.45 -0.71
C ASN A 47 -3.49 -1.85 0.45
N ARG A 48 -3.10 -0.58 0.33
CA ARG A 48 -2.21 0.10 1.27
C ARG A 48 -2.77 1.43 1.71
N SER A 49 -2.77 1.66 3.01
CA SER A 49 -3.11 2.98 3.55
C SER A 49 -2.00 3.96 3.26
N ILE A 50 -2.37 5.16 2.83
CA ILE A 50 -1.45 6.21 2.41
C ILE A 50 -1.93 7.57 2.95
N PRO A 51 -1.04 8.47 3.40
CA PRO A 51 -1.41 9.84 3.72
C PRO A 51 -1.89 10.61 2.48
N ALA A 52 -2.86 11.52 2.64
CA ALA A 52 -3.42 12.31 1.54
C ALA A 52 -2.35 13.14 0.81
N ASP A 53 -1.41 13.71 1.56
CA ASP A 53 -0.31 14.55 1.03
C ASP A 53 0.73 13.78 0.22
N VAL A 54 0.82 12.46 0.44
CA VAL A 54 1.63 11.57 -0.40
C VAL A 54 0.79 11.12 -1.59
N LEU A 55 -0.47 10.75 -1.36
CA LEU A 55 -1.37 10.27 -2.41
C LEU A 55 -1.57 11.29 -3.52
N SER A 56 -1.76 12.57 -3.19
CA SER A 56 -1.94 13.63 -4.20
C SER A 56 -0.74 13.83 -5.13
N LYS A 57 0.44 13.29 -4.77
CA LYS A 57 1.66 13.35 -5.59
C LYS A 57 1.85 12.13 -6.49
N ILE A 58 0.99 11.12 -6.34
CA ILE A 58 1.04 9.86 -7.12
C ILE A 58 0.18 10.03 -8.37
N LYS A 59 0.65 9.51 -9.49
CA LYS A 59 -0.11 9.42 -10.74
C LYS A 59 -0.73 8.04 -10.91
N TRP A 60 -1.80 7.97 -11.69
CA TRP A 60 -2.32 6.68 -12.15
C TRP A 60 -1.24 5.86 -12.85
N ALA A 61 -1.29 4.54 -12.68
CA ALA A 61 -0.27 3.59 -13.16
C ALA A 61 1.15 3.82 -12.59
N GLU A 62 1.36 4.76 -11.66
CA GLU A 62 2.66 4.93 -11.03
C GLU A 62 2.93 3.75 -10.07
N PRO A 63 4.13 3.14 -10.11
CA PRO A 63 4.43 2.02 -9.25
C PRO A 63 4.67 2.48 -7.80
N VAL A 64 3.95 1.84 -6.89
CA VAL A 64 4.18 1.89 -5.45
C VAL A 64 4.93 0.64 -5.04
N VAL A 65 6.16 0.83 -4.61
CA VAL A 65 7.08 -0.23 -4.21
C VAL A 65 6.75 -0.69 -2.81
N VAL A 66 6.75 -2.00 -2.60
CA VAL A 66 6.68 -2.61 -1.27
C VAL A 66 8.04 -3.19 -0.91
N ALA A 67 8.47 -2.89 0.30
CA ALA A 67 9.77 -3.30 0.80
C ALA A 67 9.69 -3.86 2.20
N ASP A 68 10.64 -4.74 2.51
CA ASP A 68 10.99 -5.08 3.88
C ASP A 68 12.05 -4.07 4.36
N TRP A 69 12.04 -3.73 5.65
CA TRP A 69 13.12 -2.99 6.27
C TRP A 69 13.90 -3.92 7.19
N GLN A 70 15.20 -4.00 6.97
CA GLN A 70 16.12 -4.74 7.84
C GLN A 70 17.09 -3.75 8.49
N SER A 71 17.29 -3.87 9.81
CA SER A 71 18.30 -3.09 10.51
C SER A 71 19.69 -3.50 10.02
N GLN A 72 20.53 -2.52 9.63
CA GLN A 72 21.96 -2.74 9.53
C GLN A 72 22.46 -2.72 10.97
N GLU A 73 22.62 -3.88 11.59
CA GLU A 73 23.26 -3.93 12.89
C GLU A 73 24.67 -3.36 12.79
N THR A 74 24.89 -2.26 13.51
CA THR A 74 26.22 -1.76 13.82
C THR A 74 26.44 -1.94 15.31
N GLU A 75 26.69 -3.17 15.76
CA GLU A 75 27.36 -3.41 17.04
C GLU A 75 28.45 -4.50 16.91
N LEU A 76 29.69 -4.03 16.85
CA LEU A 76 30.91 -4.77 17.16
C LEU A 76 30.96 -4.98 18.68
N TYR A 77 30.44 -6.10 19.18
CA TYR A 77 30.67 -6.53 20.57
C TYR A 77 31.30 -7.93 20.57
N GLY A 78 32.61 -7.99 20.41
CA GLY A 78 33.34 -9.26 20.29
C GLY A 78 32.93 -10.05 19.04
N ASN A 79 33.56 -11.21 18.84
CA ASN A 79 33.44 -12.02 17.61
C ASN A 79 32.06 -12.66 17.35
N HIS A 80 30.95 -12.16 17.92
CA HIS A 80 29.64 -12.80 17.83
C HIS A 80 28.57 -11.82 17.30
N ARG A 81 28.04 -12.11 16.10
CA ARG A 81 26.89 -11.40 15.52
C ARG A 81 25.60 -11.95 16.13
N ARG A 82 24.77 -11.09 16.76
CA ARG A 82 23.43 -11.45 17.25
C ARG A 82 22.41 -10.47 16.70
N TYR A 83 21.41 -11.01 15.98
CA TYR A 83 20.24 -10.27 15.52
C TYR A 83 19.39 -9.76 16.70
N VAL A 84 19.34 -8.45 16.89
CA VAL A 84 18.51 -7.72 17.84
C VAL A 84 17.19 -7.41 17.15
N LYS A 85 16.08 -7.93 17.68
CA LYS A 85 14.76 -7.65 17.11
C LYS A 85 14.45 -6.16 17.32
N PRO A 86 13.78 -5.46 16.39
CA PRO A 86 13.45 -4.04 16.53
C PRO A 86 12.73 -3.66 17.84
N LYS A 87 12.00 -4.60 18.45
CA LYS A 87 11.36 -4.41 19.76
C LYS A 87 12.37 -4.21 20.91
N ASP A 88 13.54 -4.84 20.81
CA ASP A 88 14.58 -4.81 21.83
C ASP A 88 15.38 -3.50 21.71
N ILE A 89 15.45 -2.92 20.50
CA ILE A 89 15.96 -1.56 20.27
C ILE A 89 15.03 -0.53 20.93
N LEU A 90 13.72 -0.61 20.67
CA LEU A 90 12.75 0.34 21.22
C LEU A 90 12.63 0.25 22.75
N ALA A 91 12.76 -0.95 23.34
CA ALA A 91 12.70 -1.14 24.80
C ALA A 91 13.90 -0.52 25.54
N ARG A 92 15.07 -0.42 24.88
CA ARG A 92 16.28 0.20 25.46
C ARG A 92 16.28 1.72 25.44
N MET A 93 15.35 2.35 24.70
CA MET A 93 15.29 3.80 24.53
C MET A 93 14.73 4.55 25.75
N ASP A 94 14.08 3.87 26.69
CA ASP A 94 13.40 4.50 27.85
C ASP A 94 14.37 4.76 29.03
N GLU A 95 15.52 4.08 29.09
CA GLU A 95 16.38 4.08 30.29
C GLU A 95 17.54 5.09 30.23
N THR A 96 17.85 5.70 29.08
CA THR A 96 18.99 6.63 28.95
C THR A 96 18.58 8.02 28.47
N LYS A 97 18.36 8.93 29.42
CA LYS A 97 17.90 10.32 29.23
C LYS A 97 18.81 11.25 28.39
N HIS A 98 19.89 10.77 27.79
CA HIS A 98 20.82 11.60 27.00
C HIS A 98 21.40 10.92 25.76
N CYS A 99 20.81 9.82 25.28
CA CYS A 99 21.21 9.27 24.00
C CYS A 99 20.55 10.07 22.88
N GLU A 100 21.32 10.85 22.12
CA GLU A 100 20.92 11.25 20.78
C GLU A 100 20.44 9.99 20.06
N VAL A 101 19.13 9.91 19.80
CA VAL A 101 18.50 8.74 19.20
C VAL A 101 19.01 8.63 17.77
N TYR A 102 20.12 7.92 17.59
CA TYR A 102 20.53 7.43 16.29
C TYR A 102 19.50 6.39 15.87
N ALA A 103 18.46 6.84 15.16
CA ALA A 103 17.56 5.94 14.46
C ALA A 103 18.45 5.01 13.61
N PRO A 104 18.50 3.71 13.91
CA PRO A 104 19.44 2.81 13.26
C PRO A 104 19.21 2.89 11.76
N LYS A 105 20.29 3.14 11.02
CA LYS A 105 20.24 3.01 9.57
C LYS A 105 20.00 1.53 9.26
N GLY A 106 19.18 1.27 8.26
CA GLY A 106 18.91 -0.07 7.78
C GLY A 106 18.96 -0.12 6.27
N CYS A 107 18.59 -1.27 5.73
CA CYS A 107 18.33 -1.42 4.31
C CYS A 107 16.84 -1.66 4.07
N LEU A 108 16.32 -1.02 3.04
CA LEU A 108 15.06 -1.45 2.44
C LEU A 108 15.39 -2.55 1.44
N ILE A 109 14.63 -3.64 1.47
CA ILE A 109 14.71 -4.74 0.52
C ILE A 109 13.39 -4.72 -0.26
N PRO A 110 13.34 -4.03 -1.41
CA PRO A 110 12.16 -4.05 -2.24
C PRO A 110 11.95 -5.46 -2.78
N PHE A 111 10.74 -5.98 -2.61
CA PHE A 111 10.37 -7.32 -3.05
C PHE A 111 9.18 -7.33 -4.00
N GLY A 112 8.53 -6.20 -4.19
CA GLY A 112 7.46 -6.09 -5.17
C GLY A 112 7.06 -4.64 -5.39
N TYR A 113 6.14 -4.46 -6.32
CA TYR A 113 5.43 -3.21 -6.51
C TYR A 113 3.99 -3.50 -6.91
N PHE A 114 3.16 -2.47 -6.88
CA PHE A 114 1.85 -2.48 -7.52
C PHE A 114 1.64 -1.13 -8.19
N THR A 115 0.93 -1.11 -9.31
CA THR A 115 0.53 0.14 -9.95
C THR A 115 -0.84 0.56 -9.48
N VAL A 116 -1.00 1.86 -9.22
CA VAL A 116 -2.24 2.38 -8.66
C VAL A 116 -3.33 2.37 -9.73
N ASP A 117 -4.35 1.55 -9.52
CA ASP A 117 -5.55 1.44 -10.37
C ASP A 117 -6.84 1.87 -9.61
N ALA A 118 -6.77 1.92 -8.28
CA ALA A 118 -7.88 2.36 -7.46
C ALA A 118 -7.45 3.24 -6.30
N VAL A 119 -8.21 4.30 -6.06
CA VAL A 119 -8.15 5.11 -4.83
C VAL A 119 -9.41 4.93 -4.02
N VAL A 120 -9.26 4.93 -2.70
CA VAL A 120 -10.31 4.50 -1.78
C VAL A 120 -10.41 5.45 -0.60
N PRO A 121 -11.26 6.50 -0.68
CA PRO A 121 -11.55 7.34 0.47
C PRO A 121 -12.44 6.58 1.45
N HIS A 122 -11.99 6.42 2.69
CA HIS A 122 -12.78 5.84 3.77
C HIS A 122 -13.04 6.87 4.87
N GLY A 123 -14.26 6.88 5.40
CA GLY A 123 -14.68 7.80 6.47
C GLY A 123 -15.84 8.71 6.12
N PHE A 124 -16.31 8.70 4.87
CA PHE A 124 -17.52 9.42 4.48
C PHE A 124 -18.78 8.85 5.17
N THR A 125 -19.68 9.76 5.56
CA THR A 125 -21.11 9.45 5.72
C THR A 125 -21.79 9.30 4.37
N ASP A 126 -23.02 8.77 4.35
CA ASP A 126 -23.79 8.59 3.11
C ASP A 126 -24.01 9.90 2.33
N ASP A 127 -24.42 10.98 3.00
CA ASP A 127 -24.62 12.29 2.36
C ASP A 127 -23.32 12.86 1.77
N ALA A 128 -22.24 12.89 2.55
CA ALA A 128 -20.92 13.31 2.09
C ALA A 128 -20.43 12.50 0.88
N ARG A 129 -20.63 11.18 0.91
CA ARG A 129 -20.29 10.28 -0.21
C ARG A 129 -21.12 10.59 -1.46
N GLU A 130 -22.42 10.82 -1.31
CA GLU A 130 -23.29 11.19 -2.43
C GLU A 130 -22.84 12.50 -3.06
N ARG A 131 -22.53 13.51 -2.24
CA ARG A 131 -21.98 14.80 -2.70
C ARG A 131 -20.66 14.62 -3.41
N PHE A 132 -19.74 13.85 -2.83
CA PHE A 132 -18.45 13.55 -3.44
C PHE A 132 -18.61 12.89 -4.82
N ASN A 133 -19.48 11.89 -4.96
CA ASN A 133 -19.77 11.24 -6.24
C ASN A 133 -20.25 12.23 -7.31
N LYS A 134 -21.05 13.23 -6.94
CA LYS A 134 -21.51 14.28 -7.87
C LYS A 134 -20.40 15.23 -8.32
N THR A 135 -19.27 15.29 -7.61
CA THR A 135 -18.11 16.12 -8.00
C THR A 135 -17.13 15.42 -8.93
N LEU A 136 -17.21 14.10 -9.06
CA LEU A 136 -16.28 13.30 -9.87
C LEU A 136 -16.66 13.35 -11.36
N ASP A 137 -15.66 13.33 -12.24
CA ASP A 137 -15.84 13.10 -13.68
C ASP A 137 -15.97 11.59 -13.93
N ILE A 138 -17.17 11.08 -13.66
CA ILE A 138 -17.50 9.65 -13.73
C ILE A 138 -17.79 9.25 -15.18
N VAL A 139 -17.04 8.26 -15.67
CA VAL A 139 -17.28 7.62 -16.97
C VAL A 139 -18.31 6.49 -16.83
N GLN A 140 -18.19 5.69 -15.78
CA GLN A 140 -18.99 4.49 -15.60
C GLN A 140 -19.11 4.15 -14.11
N PHE A 141 -20.32 3.78 -13.67
CA PHE A 141 -20.51 3.16 -12.36
C PHE A 141 -20.18 1.68 -12.41
N ILE A 142 -19.49 1.19 -11.38
CA ILE A 142 -19.16 -0.21 -11.20
C ILE A 142 -20.12 -0.77 -10.16
N ASP A 143 -21.13 -1.49 -10.63
CA ASP A 143 -22.11 -2.18 -9.80
C ASP A 143 -21.60 -3.59 -9.49
N ASP A 144 -20.80 -3.70 -8.43
CA ASP A 144 -20.27 -4.96 -7.93
C ASP A 144 -21.01 -5.37 -6.66
N THR A 145 -21.40 -6.65 -6.58
CA THR A 145 -21.85 -7.27 -5.34
C THR A 145 -20.78 -7.07 -4.26
N PRO A 146 -21.12 -6.45 -3.11
CA PRO A 146 -20.16 -6.21 -2.04
C PRO A 146 -19.43 -7.50 -1.66
N THR A 147 -18.11 -7.51 -1.83
CA THR A 147 -17.29 -8.69 -1.58
C THR A 147 -16.53 -8.51 -0.28
N ARG A 148 -16.63 -9.50 0.61
CA ARG A 148 -15.86 -9.52 1.85
C ARG A 148 -14.42 -9.90 1.54
N VAL A 149 -13.50 -8.98 1.83
CA VAL A 149 -12.06 -9.21 1.74
C VAL A 149 -11.55 -9.53 3.14
N VAL A 150 -10.87 -10.66 3.28
CA VAL A 150 -10.24 -11.09 4.53
C VAL A 150 -8.73 -11.13 4.32
N ARG A 151 -8.00 -10.34 5.10
CA ARG A 151 -6.53 -10.27 5.12
C ARG A 151 -6.02 -10.57 6.53
N ALA A 152 -4.74 -10.89 6.69
CA ALA A 152 -4.13 -11.03 8.03
C ALA A 152 -4.38 -9.82 8.92
N CYS A 153 -4.33 -8.65 8.28
CA CYS A 153 -4.42 -7.41 8.98
C CYS A 153 -5.88 -7.04 9.29
N GLY A 154 -6.88 -7.80 8.85
CA GLY A 154 -8.30 -7.60 9.15
C GLY A 154 -9.21 -7.86 7.95
N SER A 155 -10.52 -7.77 8.16
CA SER A 155 -11.52 -7.93 7.10
C SER A 155 -12.28 -6.63 6.82
N TYR A 156 -12.72 -6.43 5.59
CA TYR A 156 -13.58 -5.31 5.17
C TYR A 156 -14.51 -5.72 4.03
N LEU A 157 -15.56 -4.95 3.78
CA LEU A 157 -16.40 -5.08 2.58
C LEU A 157 -15.88 -4.13 1.51
N MET A 158 -15.56 -4.66 0.34
CA MET A 158 -15.28 -3.86 -0.84
C MET A 158 -16.58 -3.78 -1.65
N SER A 159 -17.13 -2.58 -1.76
CA SER A 159 -18.37 -2.34 -2.52
C SER A 159 -18.07 -1.84 -3.93
N GLY A 160 -19.13 -1.56 -4.69
CA GLY A 160 -19.06 -0.88 -5.98
C GLY A 160 -18.26 0.43 -5.94
N GLY A 161 -18.04 0.99 -7.13
CA GLY A 161 -17.24 2.19 -7.31
C GLY A 161 -17.56 2.88 -8.62
N CYS A 162 -16.62 3.64 -9.13
CA CYS A 162 -16.77 4.29 -10.42
C CYS A 162 -15.43 4.37 -11.15
N VAL A 163 -15.50 4.31 -12.48
CA VAL A 163 -14.41 4.66 -13.39
C VAL A 163 -14.44 6.18 -13.57
N VAL A 164 -13.30 6.82 -13.40
CA VAL A 164 -13.18 8.30 -13.44
C VAL A 164 -12.13 8.75 -14.44
N ARG A 165 -12.24 9.99 -14.92
CA ARG A 165 -11.17 10.68 -15.67
C ARG A 165 -10.30 11.57 -14.80
N ASP A 166 -10.74 11.83 -13.57
CA ASP A 166 -10.00 12.65 -12.63
C ASP A 166 -8.62 12.06 -12.35
N THR A 167 -7.63 12.93 -12.21
CA THR A 167 -6.33 12.58 -11.63
C THR A 167 -6.49 12.26 -10.14
N ILE A 168 -5.55 11.49 -9.58
CA ILE A 168 -5.52 11.18 -8.13
C ILE A 168 -5.51 12.47 -7.30
N GLU A 169 -4.73 13.47 -7.69
CA GLU A 169 -4.68 14.78 -7.04
C GLU A 169 -6.07 15.45 -6.95
N GLN A 170 -6.77 15.54 -8.09
CA GLN A 170 -8.13 16.09 -8.14
C GLN A 170 -9.11 15.32 -7.26
N ILE A 171 -9.01 13.98 -7.22
CA ILE A 171 -9.86 13.14 -6.38
C ILE A 171 -9.63 13.43 -4.90
N VAL A 172 -8.36 13.51 -4.48
CA VAL A 172 -7.98 13.84 -3.10
C VAL A 172 -8.51 15.21 -2.73
N ASP A 173 -8.30 16.22 -3.57
CA ASP A 173 -8.75 17.58 -3.32
C ASP A 173 -10.27 17.68 -3.19
N LYS A 174 -11.01 17.08 -4.12
CA LYS A 174 -12.49 17.03 -4.08
C LYS A 174 -12.97 16.34 -2.79
N ALA A 175 -12.39 15.20 -2.46
CA ALA A 175 -12.79 14.43 -1.28
C ALA A 175 -12.48 15.15 0.04
N GLU A 176 -11.27 15.72 0.19
CA GLU A 176 -10.86 16.45 1.39
C GLU A 176 -11.68 17.73 1.59
N ASN A 177 -12.05 18.42 0.51
CA ASN A 177 -12.97 19.56 0.58
C ASN A 177 -14.35 19.16 1.11
N ILE A 178 -14.92 18.05 0.60
CA ILE A 178 -16.18 17.51 1.12
C ILE A 178 -16.02 17.09 2.58
N ALA A 179 -14.95 16.35 2.92
CA ALA A 179 -14.72 15.91 4.30
C ALA A 179 -14.64 17.10 5.27
N LYS A 180 -13.95 18.18 4.89
CA LYS A 180 -13.86 19.41 5.68
C LYS A 180 -15.24 20.05 5.91
N LEU A 181 -16.09 20.12 4.88
CA LEU A 181 -17.45 20.65 5.00
C LEU A 181 -18.31 19.83 5.98
N HIS A 182 -18.06 18.52 6.05
CA HIS A 182 -18.77 17.60 6.94
C HIS A 182 -18.06 17.34 8.27
N SER A 183 -16.96 18.05 8.58
CA SER A 183 -16.12 17.82 9.77
C SER A 183 -15.67 16.35 9.91
N GLN A 184 -15.39 15.70 8.78
CA GLN A 184 -14.94 14.32 8.69
C GLN A 184 -13.43 14.26 8.47
N LYS A 185 -12.83 13.16 8.95
CA LYS A 185 -11.43 12.83 8.67
C LYS A 185 -11.38 11.60 7.77
N LEU A 186 -10.79 11.74 6.59
CA LEU A 186 -10.62 10.63 5.67
C LEU A 186 -9.38 9.80 5.99
N LYS A 187 -9.50 8.50 5.71
CA LYS A 187 -8.38 7.59 5.59
C LYS A 187 -8.31 7.12 4.15
N TRP A 188 -7.14 7.28 3.55
CA TRP A 188 -6.92 6.91 2.16
C TRP A 188 -6.27 5.54 2.05
N PHE A 189 -6.71 4.82 1.02
CA PHE A 189 -6.04 3.63 0.55
C PHE A 189 -5.84 3.69 -0.97
N VAL A 190 -4.75 3.07 -1.41
CA VAL A 190 -4.48 2.77 -2.82
C VAL A 190 -4.51 1.27 -3.01
N SER A 191 -5.06 0.84 -4.14
CA SER A 191 -5.04 -0.56 -4.54
C SER A 191 -4.42 -0.72 -5.93
N GLY A 192 -4.02 -1.94 -6.22
CA GLY A 192 -3.36 -2.29 -7.47
C GLY A 192 -2.98 -3.76 -7.54
N ARG A 193 -2.66 -4.23 -8.74
CA ARG A 193 -2.13 -5.57 -8.95
C ARG A 193 -0.70 -5.67 -8.43
N PHE A 194 -0.39 -6.73 -7.70
CA PHE A 194 0.95 -6.98 -7.20
C PHE A 194 1.85 -7.63 -8.24
N HIS A 195 3.09 -7.15 -8.31
CA HIS A 195 4.16 -7.67 -9.14
C HIS A 195 5.39 -7.92 -8.26
N GLU A 196 5.87 -9.15 -8.22
CA GLU A 196 7.10 -9.48 -7.52
C GLU A 196 8.31 -8.96 -8.31
N ILE A 197 9.30 -8.43 -7.60
CA ILE A 197 10.56 -8.00 -8.19
C ILE A 197 11.72 -8.51 -7.35
N ASN A 198 12.83 -8.79 -8.03
CA ASN A 198 14.11 -9.01 -7.39
C ASN A 198 15.00 -7.79 -7.65
N THR A 199 15.23 -6.98 -6.62
CA THR A 199 16.03 -5.76 -6.72
C THR A 199 17.07 -5.70 -5.61
N THR A 200 18.12 -4.90 -5.86
CA THR A 200 19.18 -4.67 -4.88
C THR A 200 18.63 -3.90 -3.67
N PRO A 201 19.07 -4.24 -2.43
CA PRO A 201 18.72 -3.47 -1.24
C PRO A 201 19.13 -1.99 -1.36
N VAL A 202 18.31 -1.11 -0.78
CA VAL A 202 18.58 0.33 -0.65
C VAL A 202 19.11 0.59 0.76
N GLU A 203 20.41 0.86 0.88
CA GLU A 203 21.08 1.06 2.16
C GLU A 203 20.87 2.45 2.78
N GLY A 204 21.19 2.58 4.07
CA GLY A 204 21.21 3.87 4.77
C GLY A 204 19.82 4.45 5.08
N VAL A 205 18.76 3.64 4.95
CA VAL A 205 17.37 4.09 5.14
C VAL A 205 16.96 3.95 6.60
N LYS A 206 16.49 5.05 7.20
CA LYS A 206 15.91 5.03 8.55
C LYS A 206 14.61 4.25 8.57
N TYR A 207 14.36 3.49 9.63
CA TYR A 207 13.04 2.86 9.83
C TYR A 207 11.95 3.92 9.99
N GLY A 208 10.79 3.69 9.39
CA GLY A 208 9.64 4.57 9.48
C GLY A 208 8.43 3.98 8.77
N ARG A 209 7.23 4.24 9.29
CA ARG A 209 5.96 3.76 8.70
C ARG A 209 5.47 4.63 7.53
N GLY A 210 6.28 5.61 7.13
CA GLY A 210 5.97 6.54 6.05
C GLY A 210 6.27 5.97 4.66
N PHE A 211 6.21 6.86 3.69
CA PHE A 211 6.55 6.57 2.29
C PHE A 211 7.93 7.14 1.97
N TYR A 212 8.69 6.40 1.16
CA TYR A 212 10.02 6.79 0.71
C TYR A 212 10.01 7.11 -0.77
N LYS A 213 10.79 8.09 -1.22
CA LYS A 213 11.11 8.20 -2.65
C LYS A 213 12.31 7.30 -2.93
N LEU A 214 12.11 6.27 -3.75
CA LEU A 214 13.14 5.30 -4.13
C LEU A 214 13.42 5.42 -5.63
N SER A 215 14.67 5.32 -6.04
CA SER A 215 15.03 5.20 -7.46
C SER A 215 15.28 3.73 -7.75
N LEU A 216 14.36 3.07 -8.46
CA LEU A 216 14.44 1.65 -8.77
C LEU A 216 14.22 1.39 -10.26
N THR A 217 14.85 0.32 -10.74
CA THR A 217 14.67 -0.17 -12.10
C THR A 217 13.52 -1.18 -12.10
N ILE A 218 12.37 -0.77 -12.63
CA ILE A 218 11.12 -1.55 -12.63
C ILE A 218 10.67 -1.77 -14.08
N PRO A 219 10.10 -2.95 -14.42
CA PRO A 219 9.37 -3.17 -15.66
C PRO A 219 8.50 -1.97 -16.07
N LYS A 220 8.67 -1.50 -17.30
CA LYS A 220 7.73 -0.58 -17.92
C LYS A 220 6.41 -1.33 -18.06
N GLU A 221 5.40 -0.84 -17.36
CA GLU A 221 4.09 -1.44 -17.45
C GLU A 221 3.42 -0.98 -18.74
N ILE A 222 2.59 -1.84 -19.31
CA ILE A 222 1.84 -1.54 -20.53
C ILE A 222 0.66 -0.66 -20.12
N ASP A 223 0.53 0.51 -20.73
CA ASP A 223 -0.58 1.45 -20.52
C ASP A 223 -1.94 0.75 -20.61
N GLY A 224 -2.87 1.11 -19.71
CA GLY A 224 -4.25 0.60 -19.75
C GLY A 224 -4.95 0.40 -18.40
N THR A 225 -4.40 0.88 -17.28
CA THR A 225 -5.08 0.75 -15.98
C THR A 225 -6.39 1.54 -15.98
N ILE A 226 -7.50 0.86 -15.69
CA ILE A 226 -8.80 1.49 -15.46
C ILE A 226 -8.70 2.29 -14.16
N GLN A 227 -8.89 3.59 -14.25
CA GLN A 227 -8.78 4.52 -13.12
C GLN A 227 -10.08 4.48 -12.32
N THR A 228 -10.02 3.99 -11.07
CA THR A 228 -11.23 3.78 -10.28
C THR A 228 -11.21 4.46 -8.92
N VAL A 229 -12.38 4.94 -8.51
CA VAL A 229 -12.67 5.29 -7.11
C VAL A 229 -13.55 4.19 -6.53
N ARG A 230 -13.06 3.53 -5.48
CA ARG A 230 -13.78 2.45 -4.77
C ARG A 230 -14.16 2.88 -3.37
N PHE A 231 -15.10 2.16 -2.77
CA PHE A 231 -15.54 2.43 -1.40
C PHE A 231 -15.40 1.20 -0.50
N LEU A 232 -15.05 1.45 0.77
CA LEU A 232 -14.95 0.43 1.81
C LEU A 232 -16.14 0.51 2.75
N GLY A 233 -16.87 -0.60 2.85
CA GLY A 233 -17.85 -0.85 3.90
C GLY A 233 -17.20 -1.52 5.11
N GLU A 234 -17.76 -1.24 6.30
CA GLU A 234 -17.46 -1.92 7.57
C GLU A 234 -16.00 -1.93 8.05
N TYR A 235 -15.12 -1.11 7.49
CA TYR A 235 -13.71 -1.09 7.88
C TYR A 235 -13.51 -0.70 9.37
N SER A 236 -14.43 0.04 9.98
CA SER A 236 -14.40 0.38 11.41
C SER A 236 -14.57 -0.83 12.34
N LYS A 237 -15.13 -1.95 11.86
CA LYS A 237 -15.30 -3.20 12.61
C LYS A 237 -14.09 -4.12 12.51
N ARG A 238 -12.91 -3.59 12.17
CA ARG A 238 -11.67 -4.36 11.99
C ARG A 238 -11.34 -5.16 13.25
N LYS A 239 -11.74 -6.43 13.25
CA LYS A 239 -11.29 -7.42 14.23
C LYS A 239 -10.02 -8.06 13.68
N TYR A 240 -8.94 -8.01 14.45
CA TYR A 240 -7.81 -8.88 14.19
C TYR A 240 -8.29 -10.30 14.49
N THR A 241 -8.50 -11.11 13.46
CA THR A 241 -8.82 -12.51 13.65
C THR A 241 -7.56 -13.18 14.16
N SER A 242 -7.61 -13.69 15.40
CA SER A 242 -6.56 -14.54 15.96
C SER A 242 -6.54 -15.94 15.33
N GLU A 243 -7.50 -16.23 14.44
CA GLU A 243 -7.56 -17.46 13.67
C GLU A 243 -6.26 -17.61 12.87
N LYS A 244 -5.46 -18.60 13.28
CA LYS A 244 -4.36 -19.10 12.48
C LYS A 244 -4.97 -19.57 11.17
N LEU A 245 -4.47 -19.05 10.07
CA LEU A 245 -5.00 -19.31 8.73
C LEU A 245 -4.64 -20.71 8.21
N ASP A 246 -4.15 -21.59 9.09
CA ASP A 246 -3.81 -22.99 8.78
C ASP A 246 -5.04 -23.78 8.29
N ASP A 247 -6.26 -23.26 8.48
CA ASP A 247 -7.52 -23.89 8.06
C ASP A 247 -8.13 -23.34 6.74
N VAL A 248 -7.48 -22.40 6.03
CA VAL A 248 -8.05 -21.76 4.81
C VAL A 248 -7.14 -21.85 3.56
N MET A 249 -6.12 -22.70 3.60
CA MET A 249 -5.36 -23.13 2.40
C MET A 249 -5.51 -24.63 2.19
#